data_AF-A0A8N1S7P0-F1
#
_entry.id   AF-A0A8N1S7P0-F1
#
_cell.length_a   1.000
_cell.length_b   1.000
_cell.length_c   1.000
_cell.angle_alpha   90.00
_cell.angle_beta   90.00
_cell.angle_gamma   90.00
#
_symmetry.space_group_name_H-M   'P 1'
#
loop_
_entity.id
_entity.type
_entity.pdbx_description
1 polymer ?
#
loop_
_entity_poly.entity_id
_entity_poly.type
_entity_poly.pdbx_seq_one_letter_code
_entity_poly.pdbx_strand_id
1 'polypeptide(L)'
;MILVLGSMAMITFFILSLIPTILDIIAPLNISRPRQFLFPGEYFIDQQKFFYAILLQTGISLGLIVTTLIGTESLYVTYVQHACGMFRIARYYRMDQAFNDKSLHSYTSGKQTIIICKRIIEAIYIHKRALESDIIILVSFIFGHIIYLFLGNYVGQILIDHSGSIFENIYIARWQGAPLPAQRLLPLIMQRSMRSCKMVVGGMFVPSFEGFATLMSTTLSYFTVLWSVQN
;
A
#
# COMPACT_ATOMS: atom_id res chain seq x y z
N MET A 1 7.99 -18.63 -2.54
CA MET A 1 7.57 -18.72 -3.95
C MET A 1 6.91 -17.43 -4.42
N ILE A 2 5.80 -16.99 -3.80
CA ILE A 2 5.09 -15.74 -4.14
C ILE A 2 6.02 -14.51 -4.06
N LEU A 3 6.85 -14.43 -3.01
CA LEU A 3 7.84 -13.36 -2.81
C LEU A 3 8.88 -13.25 -3.94
N VAL A 4 9.32 -14.40 -4.47
CA VAL A 4 10.29 -14.48 -5.57
C VAL A 4 9.60 -14.16 -6.90
N LEU A 5 8.37 -14.61 -7.10
CA LEU A 5 7.61 -14.29 -8.32
C LEU A 5 7.31 -12.78 -8.42
N GLY A 6 6.89 -12.16 -7.31
CA GLY A 6 6.57 -10.73 -7.25
C GLY A 6 7.79 -9.83 -7.50
N SER A 7 8.94 -10.16 -6.90
CA SER A 7 10.18 -9.40 -7.13
C SER A 7 10.72 -9.57 -8.55
N MET A 8 10.63 -10.77 -9.12
CA MET A 8 11.04 -11.03 -10.51
C MET A 8 10.15 -10.32 -11.53
N ALA A 9 8.83 -10.24 -11.29
CA ALA A 9 7.93 -9.49 -12.14
C ALA A 9 8.31 -8.00 -12.18
N MET A 10 8.58 -7.40 -11.01
CA MET A 10 8.99 -5.99 -10.89
C MET A 10 10.27 -5.67 -11.66
N ILE A 11 11.29 -6.52 -11.53
CA ILE A 11 12.56 -6.38 -12.26
C ILE A 11 12.31 -6.50 -13.77
N THR A 12 11.48 -7.45 -14.19
CA THR A 12 11.14 -7.65 -15.60
C THR A 12 10.41 -6.43 -16.19
N PHE A 13 9.45 -5.83 -15.46
CA PHE A 13 8.74 -4.62 -15.92
C PHE A 13 9.65 -3.38 -16.00
N PHE A 14 10.56 -3.21 -15.05
CA PHE A 14 11.55 -2.13 -15.09
C PHE A 14 12.50 -2.27 -16.28
N ILE A 15 12.98 -3.49 -16.54
CA ILE A 15 13.83 -3.79 -17.69
C ILE A 15 13.07 -3.55 -18.99
N LEU A 16 11.82 -3.99 -19.08
CA LEU A 16 10.97 -3.79 -20.27
C LEU A 16 10.82 -2.30 -20.61
N SER A 17 10.69 -1.45 -19.60
CA SER A 17 10.58 0.01 -19.76
C SER A 17 11.90 0.66 -20.24
N LEU A 18 13.05 0.00 -20.05
CA LEU A 18 14.38 0.46 -20.47
C LEU A 18 14.82 -0.11 -21.83
N ILE A 19 14.14 -1.13 -22.36
CA ILE A 19 14.41 -1.74 -23.68
C ILE A 19 14.56 -0.71 -24.81
N PRO A 20 13.66 0.29 -25.01
CA PRO A 20 13.82 1.25 -26.10
C PRO A 20 15.09 2.09 -25.96
N THR A 21 15.51 2.43 -24.74
CA THR A 21 16.75 3.17 -24.47
C THR A 21 17.99 2.35 -24.78
N ILE A 22 18.01 1.08 -24.38
CA ILE A 22 19.12 0.16 -24.65
C ILE A 22 19.26 -0.07 -26.16
N LEU A 23 18.12 -0.23 -26.84
CA LEU A 23 18.09 -0.45 -28.28
C LEU A 23 18.53 0.78 -29.09
N ASP A 24 18.29 2.01 -28.62
CA ASP A 24 18.80 3.22 -29.26
C ASP A 24 20.33 3.36 -29.14
N ILE A 25 20.95 2.77 -28.11
CA ILE A 25 22.42 2.73 -27.93
C ILE A 25 23.05 1.64 -28.82
N ILE A 26 22.44 0.45 -28.89
CA ILE A 26 23.00 -0.71 -29.60
C ILE A 26 22.70 -0.65 -31.11
N ALA A 27 21.51 -0.18 -31.49
CA ALA A 27 21.01 -0.15 -32.86
C ALA A 27 20.26 1.17 -33.14
N PRO A 28 21.00 2.28 -33.35
CA PRO A 28 20.42 3.61 -33.52
C PRO A 28 19.65 3.70 -34.85
N LEU A 29 18.41 4.18 -34.77
CA LEU A 29 17.63 4.58 -35.95
C LEU A 29 17.80 6.08 -36.21
N ASN A 30 17.52 6.51 -37.46
CA ASN A 30 17.51 7.92 -37.86
C ASN A 30 16.48 8.77 -37.07
N ILE A 31 15.50 8.12 -36.44
CA ILE A 31 14.53 8.70 -35.51
C ILE A 31 14.55 7.85 -34.24
N SER A 32 14.70 8.47 -33.07
CA SER A 32 14.69 7.77 -31.78
C SER A 32 13.36 7.04 -31.54
N ARG A 33 13.43 5.84 -30.94
CA ARG A 33 12.24 5.01 -30.70
C ARG A 33 11.29 5.72 -29.72
N PRO A 34 9.95 5.64 -29.92
CA PRO A 34 9.01 6.23 -28.98
C PRO A 34 9.15 5.53 -27.62
N ARG A 35 9.40 6.32 -26.58
CA ARG A 35 9.52 5.81 -25.22
C ARG A 35 8.15 5.39 -24.72
N GLN A 36 8.04 4.15 -24.24
CA GLN A 36 6.79 3.61 -23.73
C GLN A 36 6.67 3.90 -22.23
N PHE A 37 5.53 4.45 -21.82
CA PHE A 37 5.20 4.65 -20.40
C PHE A 37 4.51 3.41 -19.85
N LEU A 38 4.90 2.99 -18.65
CA LEU A 38 4.34 1.82 -17.96
C LEU A 38 2.84 2.00 -17.64
N PHE A 39 2.44 3.24 -17.35
CA PHE A 39 1.04 3.63 -17.16
C PHE A 39 0.71 4.81 -18.05
N PRO A 40 -0.38 4.76 -18.84
CA PRO A 40 -0.87 5.94 -19.54
C PRO A 40 -1.38 6.94 -18.48
N GLY A 41 -0.52 7.88 -18.10
CA GLY A 41 -0.86 8.99 -17.24
C GLY A 41 -0.80 10.28 -18.03
N GLU A 42 -1.80 11.13 -17.90
CA GLU A 42 -1.72 12.51 -18.37
C GLU A 42 -0.84 13.32 -17.43
N TYR A 43 0.48 13.18 -17.56
CA TYR A 43 1.41 14.10 -16.93
C TYR A 43 1.33 15.42 -17.69
N PHE A 44 0.84 16.48 -17.04
CA PHE A 44 0.73 17.84 -17.60
C PHE A 44 2.10 18.54 -17.81
N ILE A 45 3.19 17.77 -17.77
CA ILE A 45 4.58 18.16 -18.00
C ILE A 45 5.07 17.43 -19.26
N ASP A 46 6.01 18.03 -20.01
CA ASP A 46 6.61 17.39 -21.18
C ASP A 46 7.21 16.01 -20.83
N GLN A 47 6.48 14.97 -21.24
CA GLN A 47 6.72 13.59 -20.86
C GLN A 47 8.05 13.06 -21.42
N GLN A 48 8.46 13.55 -22.59
CA GLN A 48 9.72 13.13 -23.20
C GLN A 48 10.94 13.72 -22.49
N LYS A 49 10.83 14.98 -22.04
CA LYS A 49 11.90 15.67 -21.31
C LYS A 49 12.12 15.09 -19.90
N PHE A 50 11.05 14.76 -19.18
CA PHE A 50 11.11 14.26 -17.80
C PHE A 50 10.97 12.74 -17.68
N PHE A 51 11.08 12.01 -18.80
CA PHE A 51 10.89 10.57 -18.88
C PHE A 51 11.59 9.77 -17.76
N TYR A 52 12.89 10.02 -17.52
CA TYR A 52 13.65 9.29 -16.51
C TYR A 52 13.20 9.59 -15.08
N ALA A 53 12.81 10.84 -14.79
CA ALA A 53 12.27 11.21 -13.48
C ALA A 53 10.90 10.57 -13.24
N ILE A 54 10.05 10.54 -14.27
CA ILE A 54 8.74 9.87 -14.21
C ILE A 54 8.91 8.36 -14.06
N LEU A 55 9.82 7.73 -14.80
CA LEU A 55 10.13 6.31 -14.72
C LEU A 55 10.65 5.91 -13.34
N LEU A 56 11.56 6.72 -12.78
CA LEU A 56 12.11 6.47 -11.44
C LEU A 56 11.04 6.66 -10.35
N GLN A 57 10.24 7.73 -10.45
CA GLN A 57 9.12 7.99 -9.52
C GLN A 57 8.08 6.86 -9.56
N THR A 58 7.60 6.50 -10.76
CA THR A 58 6.60 5.42 -10.93
C THR A 58 7.14 4.07 -10.50
N GLY A 59 8.42 3.81 -10.76
CA GLY A 59 9.09 2.61 -10.33
C GLY A 59 9.28 2.50 -8.81
N ILE A 60 9.64 3.61 -8.13
CA ILE A 60 9.68 3.67 -6.67
C ILE A 60 8.29 3.44 -6.09
N SER A 61 7.26 4.10 -6.63
CA SER A 61 5.86 3.92 -6.18
C SER A 61 5.41 2.47 -6.34
N LEU A 62 5.66 1.85 -7.49
CA LEU A 62 5.28 0.46 -7.75
C LEU A 62 6.07 -0.52 -6.87
N GLY A 63 7.37 -0.27 -6.66
CA GLY A 63 8.19 -1.04 -5.74
C GLY A 63 7.68 -0.98 -4.31
N LEU A 64 7.32 0.21 -3.82
CA LEU A 64 6.74 0.38 -2.50
C LEU A 64 5.43 -0.41 -2.36
N ILE A 65 4.51 -0.31 -3.32
CA ILE A 65 3.23 -1.05 -3.32
C ILE A 65 3.47 -2.58 -3.24
N VAL A 66 4.40 -3.11 -4.03
CA VAL A 66 4.69 -4.55 -4.02
C VAL A 66 5.38 -4.97 -2.72
N THR A 67 6.30 -4.17 -2.19
CA THR A 67 6.96 -4.49 -0.92
C THR A 67 6.01 -4.46 0.27
N THR A 68 5.05 -3.54 0.31
CA THR A 68 4.02 -3.55 1.36
C THR A 68 3.13 -4.76 1.21
N LEU A 69 2.65 -5.10 0.02
CA LEU A 69 1.83 -6.30 -0.23
C LEU A 69 2.53 -7.61 0.17
N ILE A 70 3.81 -7.74 -0.13
CA ILE A 70 4.59 -8.92 0.23
C ILE A 70 4.83 -8.97 1.74
N GLY A 71 5.17 -7.83 2.35
CA GLY A 71 5.44 -7.73 3.78
C GLY A 71 4.20 -8.09 4.60
N THR A 72 3.04 -7.66 4.14
CA THR A 72 1.77 -7.92 4.80
C THR A 72 1.37 -9.38 4.78
N GLU A 73 1.48 -10.05 3.62
CA GLU A 73 1.27 -11.49 3.49
C GLU A 73 2.24 -12.29 4.35
N SER A 74 3.52 -11.90 4.37
CA SER A 74 4.56 -12.59 5.11
C SER A 74 4.36 -12.49 6.63
N LEU A 75 3.96 -11.31 7.12
CA LEU A 75 3.64 -11.09 8.53
C LEU A 75 2.44 -11.94 8.97
N TYR A 76 1.40 -12.03 8.14
CA TYR A 76 0.23 -12.87 8.43
C TYR A 76 0.60 -14.35 8.54
N VAL A 77 1.37 -14.90 7.59
CA VAL A 77 1.83 -16.31 7.63
C VAL A 77 2.69 -16.58 8.87
N THR A 78 3.63 -15.70 9.18
CA THR A 78 4.50 -15.84 10.36
C THR A 78 3.67 -15.84 11.65
N TYR A 79 2.67 -14.96 11.73
CA TYR A 79 1.78 -14.90 12.88
C TYR A 79 0.94 -16.16 13.05
N VAL A 80 0.32 -16.67 11.98
CA VAL A 80 -0.43 -17.94 12.02
C VAL A 80 0.48 -19.08 12.46
N GLN A 81 1.70 -19.15 11.92
CA GLN A 81 2.67 -20.18 12.29
C GLN A 81 3.12 -20.07 13.75
N HIS A 82 3.31 -18.85 14.26
CA HIS A 82 3.61 -18.59 15.67
C HIS A 82 2.45 -19.03 16.59
N ALA A 83 1.21 -18.68 16.24
CA ALA A 83 0.02 -19.10 16.98
C ALA A 83 -0.11 -20.64 16.99
N CYS A 84 0.01 -21.29 15.83
CA CYS A 84 0.04 -22.75 15.71
C CYS A 84 1.17 -23.39 16.55
N GLY A 85 2.35 -22.77 16.58
CA GLY A 85 3.48 -23.19 17.40
C GLY A 85 3.16 -23.15 18.90
N MET A 86 2.56 -22.07 19.37
CA MET A 86 2.13 -21.92 20.77
C MET A 86 1.08 -22.96 21.17
N PHE A 87 0.09 -23.23 20.30
CA PHE A 87 -0.90 -24.28 20.53
C PHE A 87 -0.25 -25.67 20.58
N ARG A 88 0.73 -25.95 19.72
CA ARG A 88 1.44 -27.22 19.71
C ARG A 88 2.24 -27.44 20.99
N ILE A 89 2.92 -26.42 21.50
CA ILE A 89 3.65 -26.48 22.78
C ILE A 89 2.67 -26.69 23.94
N ALA A 90 1.59 -25.92 24.00
CA ALA A 90 0.57 -26.06 25.05
C ALA A 90 -0.09 -27.44 25.02
N ARG A 91 -0.37 -27.99 23.83
CA ARG A 91 -0.88 -29.36 23.66
C ARG A 91 0.13 -30.41 24.10
N TYR A 92 1.40 -30.27 23.70
CA TYR A 92 2.45 -31.22 24.04
C TYR A 92 2.67 -31.29 25.55
N TYR A 93 2.86 -30.14 26.21
CA TYR A 93 3.04 -30.07 27.67
C TYR A 93 1.85 -30.71 28.40
N ARG A 94 0.62 -30.45 27.92
CA ARG A 94 -0.58 -31.07 28.48
C ARG A 94 -0.66 -32.56 28.23
N MET A 95 -0.29 -33.06 27.05
CA MET A 95 -0.34 -34.51 26.76
C MET A 95 0.74 -35.26 27.51
N ASP A 96 1.96 -34.72 27.61
CA ASP A 96 3.03 -35.29 28.41
C ASP A 96 2.65 -35.38 29.89
N GLN A 97 2.04 -34.32 30.44
CA GLN A 97 1.46 -34.36 31.79
C GLN A 97 0.27 -35.33 31.91
N ALA A 98 -0.48 -35.62 30.85
CA ALA A 98 -1.59 -36.58 30.89
C ALA A 98 -1.12 -38.05 30.89
N PHE A 99 -0.03 -38.34 30.18
CA PHE A 99 0.48 -39.70 29.98
C PHE A 99 1.53 -40.11 31.03
N ASN A 100 2.35 -39.17 31.53
CA ASN A 100 3.31 -39.45 32.60
C ASN A 100 2.71 -39.39 34.01
N ASP A 101 1.47 -38.92 34.16
CA ASP A 101 0.83 -38.83 35.46
C ASP A 101 0.20 -40.18 35.88
N LYS A 102 1.04 -41.08 36.37
CA LYS A 102 0.61 -42.29 37.10
C LYS A 102 -0.19 -41.97 38.37
N SER A 103 -0.31 -40.70 38.79
CA SER A 103 -1.06 -40.27 39.98
C SER A 103 -2.50 -39.84 39.69
N LEU A 104 -2.92 -39.72 38.42
CA LEU A 104 -4.33 -39.42 38.07
C LEU A 104 -5.30 -40.48 38.60
N HIS A 105 -4.86 -41.74 38.66
CA HIS A 105 -5.60 -42.87 39.21
C HIS A 105 -5.45 -43.02 40.74
N SER A 106 -4.49 -42.34 41.39
CA SER A 106 -4.25 -42.39 42.83
C SER A 106 -4.90 -41.25 43.61
N TYR A 107 -5.59 -40.33 42.92
CA TYR A 107 -6.19 -39.12 43.47
C TYR A 107 -7.68 -39.34 43.80
N THR A 108 -8.18 -38.74 44.90
CA THR A 108 -9.61 -38.75 45.25
C THR A 108 -10.45 -38.08 44.15
N SER A 109 -11.66 -38.62 43.87
CA SER A 109 -12.58 -38.17 42.81
C SER A 109 -12.76 -36.63 42.73
N GLY A 110 -12.82 -35.94 43.88
CA GLY A 110 -12.89 -34.48 43.93
C GLY A 110 -11.65 -33.77 43.37
N LYS A 111 -10.43 -34.27 43.65
CA LYS A 111 -9.19 -33.65 43.17
C LYS A 111 -8.96 -33.90 41.67
N GLN A 112 -9.37 -35.05 41.14
CA GLN A 112 -9.30 -35.35 39.71
C GLN A 112 -10.19 -34.40 38.89
N THR A 113 -11.41 -34.14 39.37
CA THR A 113 -12.35 -33.19 38.75
C THR A 113 -11.78 -31.77 38.71
N ILE A 114 -11.11 -31.31 39.79
CA ILE A 114 -10.47 -29.98 39.85
C ILE A 114 -9.36 -29.86 38.80
N ILE A 115 -8.54 -30.89 38.62
CA ILE A 115 -7.45 -30.90 37.62
C ILE A 115 -8.04 -30.83 36.19
N ILE A 116 -9.09 -31.60 35.91
CA ILE A 116 -9.77 -31.58 34.60
C ILE A 116 -10.37 -30.19 34.32
N CYS A 117 -11.09 -29.61 35.29
CA CYS A 117 -11.66 -28.27 35.16
C CYS A 117 -10.58 -27.21 34.91
N LYS A 118 -9.46 -27.25 35.65
CA LYS A 118 -8.34 -26.32 35.45
C LYS A 118 -7.78 -26.38 34.02
N ARG A 119 -7.64 -27.59 33.45
CA ARG A 119 -7.14 -27.78 32.08
C ARG A 119 -8.11 -27.25 31.03
N ILE A 120 -9.42 -27.42 31.22
CA ILE A 120 -10.45 -26.85 30.34
C ILE A 120 -10.42 -25.32 30.39
N ILE A 121 -10.38 -24.73 31.59
CA ILE A 121 -10.31 -23.27 31.78
C ILE A 121 -9.10 -22.69 31.09
N GLU A 122 -7.92 -23.29 31.28
CA GLU A 122 -6.72 -22.80 30.61
C GLU A 122 -6.76 -23.00 29.08
N ALA A 123 -7.43 -24.04 28.56
CA ALA A 123 -7.62 -24.22 27.12
C ALA A 123 -8.52 -23.13 26.52
N ILE A 124 -9.63 -22.82 27.21
CA ILE A 124 -10.53 -21.72 26.85
C ILE A 124 -9.78 -20.39 26.91
N TYR A 125 -8.97 -20.17 27.95
CA TYR A 125 -8.17 -18.95 28.09
C TYR A 125 -7.17 -18.76 26.94
N ILE A 126 -6.42 -19.80 26.57
CA ILE A 126 -5.46 -19.73 25.45
C ILE A 126 -6.19 -19.49 24.12
N HIS A 127 -7.33 -20.16 23.90
CA HIS A 127 -8.13 -19.95 22.69
C HIS A 127 -8.69 -18.52 22.60
N LYS A 128 -9.24 -17.99 23.69
CA LYS A 128 -9.72 -16.61 23.77
C LYS A 128 -8.59 -15.61 23.52
N ARG A 129 -7.43 -15.82 24.13
CA ARG A 129 -6.26 -14.95 23.95
C ARG A 129 -5.73 -14.96 22.52
N ALA A 130 -5.80 -16.11 21.82
CA ALA A 130 -5.45 -16.20 20.40
C ALA A 130 -6.40 -15.34 19.56
N LEU A 131 -7.71 -15.47 19.74
CA LEU A 131 -8.72 -14.67 19.04
C LEU A 131 -8.56 -13.16 19.31
N GLU A 132 -8.27 -12.76 20.56
CA GLU A 132 -8.00 -11.36 20.89
C GLU A 132 -6.74 -10.84 20.19
N SER A 133 -5.69 -11.66 20.10
CA SER A 133 -4.47 -11.30 19.38
C SER A 133 -4.68 -11.19 17.87
N ASP A 134 -5.55 -12.03 17.28
CA ASP A 134 -5.92 -11.97 15.86
C ASP A 134 -6.55 -10.60 15.55
N ILE A 135 -7.51 -10.17 16.38
CA ILE A 135 -8.22 -8.89 16.23
C ILE A 135 -7.26 -7.70 16.32
N ILE A 136 -6.36 -7.69 17.30
CA ILE A 136 -5.39 -6.60 17.49
C ILE A 136 -4.50 -6.44 16.25
N ILE A 137 -4.02 -7.55 15.69
CA ILE A 137 -3.16 -7.52 14.50
C ILE A 137 -3.93 -7.00 13.29
N LEU A 138 -5.16 -7.48 13.06
CA LEU A 138 -6.00 -7.01 11.97
C LEU A 138 -6.28 -5.50 12.07
N VAL A 139 -6.61 -5.00 13.26
CA VAL A 139 -6.85 -3.56 13.49
C VAL A 139 -5.58 -2.75 13.22
N SER A 140 -4.43 -3.19 13.74
CA SER A 140 -3.14 -2.49 13.51
C SER A 140 -2.79 -2.42 12.02
N PHE A 141 -3.12 -3.46 11.28
CA PHE A 141 -2.85 -3.59 9.86
C PHE A 141 -3.72 -2.64 9.03
N ILE A 142 -5.02 -2.61 9.31
CA ILE A 142 -5.97 -1.70 8.68
C ILE A 142 -5.53 -0.25 8.95
N PHE A 143 -5.16 0.06 10.19
CA PHE A 143 -4.68 1.39 10.56
C PHE A 143 -3.41 1.79 9.79
N GLY A 144 -2.44 0.87 9.67
CA GLY A 144 -1.23 1.09 8.87
C GLY A 144 -1.54 1.38 7.39
N HIS A 145 -2.48 0.64 6.78
CA HIS A 145 -2.89 0.88 5.39
C HIS A 145 -3.59 2.22 5.20
N ILE A 146 -4.44 2.62 6.14
CA ILE A 146 -5.12 3.92 6.09
C ILE A 146 -4.09 5.06 6.18
N ILE A 147 -3.11 4.97 7.09
CA ILE A 147 -2.03 5.97 7.19
C ILE A 147 -1.23 6.03 5.89
N TYR A 148 -0.85 4.88 5.34
CA TYR A 148 -0.09 4.81 4.09
C TYR A 148 -0.85 5.46 2.92
N LEU A 149 -2.12 5.12 2.76
CA LEU A 149 -2.99 5.72 1.73
C LEU A 149 -3.15 7.23 1.95
N PHE A 150 -3.29 7.67 3.20
CA PHE A 150 -3.39 9.10 3.53
C PHE A 150 -2.10 9.85 3.15
N LEU A 151 -0.93 9.32 3.50
CA LEU A 151 0.36 9.94 3.16
C LEU A 151 0.57 10.03 1.65
N GLY A 152 0.21 8.98 0.89
CA GLY A 152 0.27 9.01 -0.58
C GLY A 152 -0.61 10.11 -1.18
N ASN A 153 -1.84 10.25 -0.68
CA ASN A 153 -2.75 11.31 -1.10
C ASN A 153 -2.31 12.71 -0.64
N TYR A 154 -1.67 12.82 0.53
CA TYR A 154 -1.09 14.06 1.02
C TYR A 154 0.05 14.57 0.13
N VAL A 155 0.96 13.69 -0.30
CA VAL A 155 2.02 14.05 -1.25
C VAL A 155 1.42 14.48 -2.60
N GLY A 156 0.38 13.78 -3.07
CA GLY A 156 -0.37 14.17 -4.26
C GLY A 156 -0.98 15.57 -4.14
N GLN A 157 -1.57 15.88 -2.98
CA GLN A 157 -2.15 17.19 -2.69
C GLN A 157 -1.07 18.29 -2.68
N ILE A 158 0.07 18.08 -2.01
CA ILE A 158 1.18 19.05 -2.02
C ILE A 158 1.60 19.39 -3.45
N LEU A 159 1.70 18.38 -4.32
CA LEU A 159 2.08 18.59 -5.70
C LEU A 159 1.03 19.43 -6.47
N ILE A 160 -0.25 19.14 -6.25
CA ILE A 160 -1.37 19.90 -6.84
C ILE A 160 -1.33 21.34 -6.36
N ASP A 161 -1.24 21.58 -5.05
CA ASP A 161 -1.28 22.90 -4.43
C ASP A 161 -0.07 23.75 -4.85
N HIS A 162 1.13 23.16 -4.85
CA HIS A 162 2.35 23.87 -5.28
C HIS A 162 2.28 24.23 -6.77
N SER A 163 1.73 23.35 -7.61
CA SER A 163 1.53 23.65 -9.03
C SER A 163 0.54 24.80 -9.25
N GLY A 164 -0.52 24.89 -8.44
CA GLY A 164 -1.49 25.99 -8.47
C GLY A 164 -0.91 27.33 -8.01
N SER A 165 -0.01 27.31 -7.03
CA SER A 165 0.63 28.53 -6.49
C SER A 165 1.44 29.29 -7.54
N ILE A 166 2.00 28.60 -8.54
CA ILE A 166 2.74 29.23 -9.65
C ILE A 166 1.79 30.10 -10.48
N PHE A 167 0.58 29.62 -10.76
CA PHE A 167 -0.43 30.42 -11.45
C PHE A 167 -0.83 31.65 -10.64
N GLU A 168 -1.15 31.45 -9.37
CA GLU A 168 -1.59 32.52 -8.47
C GLU A 168 -0.51 33.61 -8.31
N ASN A 169 0.75 33.21 -8.17
CA ASN A 169 1.88 34.14 -8.10
C ASN A 169 2.06 34.94 -9.39
N ILE A 170 1.89 34.33 -10.56
CA ILE A 170 1.97 35.05 -11.85
C ILE A 170 0.78 36.01 -12.01
N TYR A 171 -0.38 35.64 -11.50
CA TYR A 171 -1.59 36.48 -11.49
C TYR A 171 -1.47 37.71 -10.59
N ILE A 172 -0.92 37.52 -9.39
CA ILE A 172 -0.75 38.60 -8.40
C ILE A 172 0.52 39.43 -8.68
N ALA A 173 1.50 38.89 -9.40
CA ALA A 173 2.72 39.61 -9.75
C ALA A 173 2.42 40.92 -10.51
N ARG A 174 3.23 41.97 -10.28
CA ARG A 174 3.13 43.26 -10.98
C ARG A 174 3.62 43.17 -12.43
N TRP A 175 2.96 42.38 -13.26
CA TRP A 175 3.24 42.22 -14.69
C TRP A 175 3.04 43.51 -15.50
N GLN A 176 2.33 44.49 -14.94
CA GLN A 176 2.11 45.81 -15.53
C GLN A 176 3.41 46.62 -15.74
N GLY A 177 4.48 46.31 -15.00
CA GLY A 177 5.80 46.92 -15.18
C GLY A 177 6.74 46.18 -16.13
N ALA A 178 6.32 45.02 -16.66
CA ALA A 178 7.17 44.19 -17.52
C ALA A 178 7.21 44.71 -18.97
N PRO A 179 8.28 44.46 -19.74
CA PRO A 179 8.37 44.80 -21.15
C PRO A 179 7.22 44.16 -21.97
N LEU A 180 6.74 44.86 -23.01
CA LEU A 180 5.64 44.41 -23.90
C LEU A 180 5.79 42.97 -24.44
N PRO A 181 6.99 42.47 -24.82
CA PRO A 181 7.17 41.09 -25.23
C PRO A 181 6.86 40.07 -24.13
N ALA A 182 7.19 40.38 -22.87
CA ALA A 182 6.94 39.51 -21.71
C ALA A 182 5.45 39.51 -21.33
N GLN A 183 4.77 40.67 -21.43
CA GLN A 183 3.32 40.77 -21.18
C GLN A 183 2.50 39.94 -22.17
N ARG A 184 2.93 39.83 -23.44
CA ARG A 184 2.26 38.99 -24.45
C ARG A 184 2.39 37.49 -24.19
N LEU A 185 3.45 37.06 -23.50
CA LEU A 185 3.70 35.66 -23.15
C LEU A 185 3.02 35.25 -21.83
N LEU A 186 2.68 36.22 -20.98
CA LEU A 186 2.07 35.99 -19.67
C LEU A 186 0.76 35.18 -19.71
N PRO A 187 -0.21 35.49 -20.60
CA PRO A 187 -1.44 34.71 -20.71
C PRO A 187 -1.19 33.25 -21.12
N LEU A 188 -0.18 32.99 -21.96
CA LEU A 188 0.19 31.63 -22.36
C LEU A 188 0.79 30.85 -21.19
N ILE A 189 1.64 31.51 -20.38
CA ILE A 189 2.23 30.90 -19.20
C ILE A 189 1.15 30.66 -18.14
N MET A 190 0.25 31.63 -17.91
CA MET A 190 -0.91 31.51 -17.04
C MET A 190 -1.85 30.38 -17.47
N GLN A 191 -2.20 30.29 -18.75
CA GLN A 191 -3.07 29.24 -19.27
C GLN A 191 -2.42 27.85 -19.13
N ARG A 192 -1.08 27.78 -19.22
CA ARG A 192 -0.30 26.55 -19.03
C ARG A 192 -0.16 26.18 -17.55
N SER A 193 -0.07 27.15 -16.64
CA SER A 193 0.00 26.92 -15.19
C SER A 193 -1.38 26.75 -14.52
N MET A 194 -2.46 27.25 -15.13
CA MET A 194 -3.85 27.01 -14.71
C MET A 194 -4.28 25.53 -14.81
N ARG A 195 -3.62 24.75 -15.67
CA ARG A 195 -3.81 23.30 -15.70
C ARG A 195 -3.07 22.70 -14.51
N SER A 196 -3.74 22.63 -13.36
CA SER A 196 -3.19 22.01 -12.14
C SER A 196 -2.56 20.66 -12.47
N CYS A 197 -1.43 20.33 -11.85
CA CYS A 197 -0.76 19.05 -12.06
C CYS A 197 -1.58 17.91 -11.45
N LYS A 198 -2.65 17.49 -12.13
CA LYS A 198 -3.49 16.37 -11.72
C LYS A 198 -2.86 15.09 -12.23
N MET A 199 -2.04 14.45 -11.41
CA MET A 199 -1.53 13.12 -11.78
C MET A 199 -2.69 12.13 -11.73
N VAL A 200 -3.29 11.80 -12.87
CA VAL A 200 -4.32 10.76 -12.93
C VAL A 200 -3.64 9.40 -12.98
N VAL A 201 -3.76 8.63 -11.89
CA VAL A 201 -3.29 7.24 -11.79
C VAL A 201 -4.21 6.35 -12.62
N GLY A 202 -3.67 5.81 -13.72
CA GLY A 202 -4.36 4.84 -14.60
C GLY A 202 -5.66 5.35 -15.23
N GLY A 203 -5.86 6.67 -15.32
CA GLY A 203 -7.11 7.27 -15.82
C GLY A 203 -8.29 7.23 -14.83
N MET A 204 -8.11 6.66 -13.64
CA MET A 204 -9.23 6.38 -12.71
C MET A 204 -9.18 7.20 -11.42
N PHE A 205 -7.98 7.54 -10.94
CA PHE A 205 -7.81 8.10 -9.60
C PHE A 205 -6.86 9.29 -9.57
N VAL A 206 -7.24 10.36 -8.89
CA VAL A 206 -6.36 11.51 -8.64
C VAL A 206 -5.94 11.48 -7.17
N PRO A 207 -4.63 11.41 -6.86
CA PRO A 207 -4.15 11.44 -5.49
C PRO A 207 -4.36 12.85 -4.92
N SER A 208 -5.37 12.96 -4.05
CA SER A 208 -5.80 14.19 -3.40
C SER A 208 -6.62 13.86 -2.14
N PHE A 209 -6.91 14.84 -1.31
CA PHE A 209 -7.81 14.62 -0.15
C PHE A 209 -9.21 14.19 -0.58
N GLU A 210 -9.70 14.70 -1.71
CA GLU A 210 -10.98 14.31 -2.31
C GLU A 210 -10.94 12.85 -2.80
N GLY A 211 -9.84 12.45 -3.45
CA GLY A 211 -9.60 11.07 -3.84
C GLY A 211 -9.58 10.12 -2.64
N PHE A 212 -8.89 10.49 -1.56
CA PHE A 212 -8.89 9.70 -0.33
C PHE A 212 -10.29 9.55 0.28
N ALA A 213 -11.06 10.64 0.37
CA ALA A 213 -12.41 10.62 0.93
C ALA A 213 -13.37 9.72 0.12
N THR A 214 -13.28 9.78 -1.21
CA THR A 214 -14.09 8.94 -2.10
C THR A 214 -13.73 7.46 -1.99
N LEU A 215 -12.44 7.12 -1.90
CA LEU A 215 -11.97 5.76 -1.62
C LEU A 215 -12.49 5.23 -0.28
N MET A 216 -12.38 6.04 0.78
CA MET A 216 -12.87 5.66 2.11
C MET A 216 -14.38 5.47 2.13
N SER A 217 -15.13 6.39 1.50
CA SER A 217 -16.59 6.28 1.38
C SER A 217 -16.98 5.01 0.64
N THR A 218 -16.34 4.72 -0.49
CA THR A 218 -16.59 3.51 -1.29
C THR A 218 -16.30 2.24 -0.49
N THR A 219 -15.18 2.22 0.25
CA THR A 219 -14.81 1.08 1.11
C THR A 219 -15.84 0.84 2.21
N LEU A 220 -16.30 1.91 2.88
CA LEU A 220 -17.34 1.82 3.90
C LEU A 220 -18.67 1.35 3.31
N SER A 221 -19.04 1.80 2.11
CA SER A 221 -20.24 1.32 1.41
C SER A 221 -20.17 -0.17 1.07
N TYR A 222 -19.03 -0.67 0.58
CA TYR A 222 -18.86 -2.11 0.37
C TYR A 222 -18.94 -2.91 1.67
N PHE A 223 -18.32 -2.38 2.73
CA PHE A 223 -18.38 -3.02 4.05
C PHE A 223 -19.81 -3.10 4.58
N THR A 224 -20.61 -2.03 4.49
CA THR A 224 -22.00 -2.05 4.97
C THR A 224 -22.88 -2.99 4.14
N VAL A 225 -22.65 -3.10 2.83
CA VAL A 225 -23.37 -4.06 1.98
C VAL A 225 -23.04 -5.50 2.38
N LEU A 226 -21.76 -5.85 2.55
CA LEU A 226 -21.37 -7.19 2.99
C LEU A 226 -21.94 -7.51 4.36
N TRP A 227 -21.91 -6.55 5.29
CA TRP A 227 -22.52 -6.68 6.60
C TRP A 227 -24.03 -6.95 6.53
N SER A 228 -24.74 -6.23 5.65
CA SER A 228 -26.18 -6.41 5.45
C SER A 228 -26.55 -7.75 4.82
N VAL A 229 -25.67 -8.39 4.06
CA VAL A 229 -25.92 -9.71 3.45
C VAL A 229 -25.70 -10.84 4.45
N GLN A 230 -24.86 -10.61 5.47
CA GLN A 230 -24.47 -11.61 6.45
C GLN A 230 -25.42 -11.70 7.65
N ASN A 231 -26.36 -10.75 7.79
CA ASN A 231 -27.34 -10.63 8.87
C ASN A 231 -28.77 -10.79 8.34
#